data_AF-A0AAF0EMR7-F1
#
_entry.id   AF-A0AAF0EMR7-F1
#
_cell.length_a   1.000
_cell.length_b   1.000
_cell.length_c   1.000
_cell.angle_alpha   90.00
_cell.angle_beta   90.00
_cell.angle_gamma   90.00
#
_symmetry.space_group_name_H-M   'P 1'
#
loop_
_entity.id
_entity.type
_entity.pdbx_description
1 polymer ?
#
loop_
_entity_poly.entity_id
_entity_poly.type
_entity_poly.pdbx_seq_one_letter_code
_entity_poly.pdbx_strand_id
1 'polypeptide(L)'
;MRALPGELVPLVLAPLAWRRSDLARCCLVCRWWYSHAAPLLYERLWLRDQTRLVRVFASLDASPALARWLRIVELRVFPFGMPAERLEKLETQIVHALQHAPHLRSLAWTRTGSLSDRVLPSIFPAMTCLERLELTGDTLTWSPDVLVRYMPRTIKDLAFVLPDRTLASHLVALVACLDGRLQRLSLVCMNSSVITDALLEDMAPHAPRLVALSLVGCKQVHGRGVQALVSPALRELALENVAITPDELVALAPRMERLTRLTVTTPRRAHDTPAFFETLAHLVAMCSDVQYLAVYAPGGRTPAVPSEAPHAAPRTPTIHLPSNVLASVSPSLRHLFLHHVSVPLAQLEALAVRVPHLHELDVYLLEATTESVQRLVRAFPALRRL
;
A
#
# COMPACT_ATOMS: atom_id res chain seq x y z
N MET A 1 -30.97 8.49 -37.83
CA MET A 1 -29.91 7.99 -36.92
C MET A 1 -30.36 6.66 -36.35
N ARG A 2 -29.61 5.57 -36.53
CA ARG A 2 -29.94 4.28 -35.88
C ARG A 2 -29.63 4.40 -34.38
N ALA A 3 -30.58 4.04 -33.54
CA ALA A 3 -30.36 3.99 -32.09
C ALA A 3 -29.24 3.00 -31.78
N LEU A 4 -28.35 3.37 -30.87
CA LEU A 4 -27.29 2.48 -30.38
C LEU A 4 -27.96 1.24 -29.75
N PRO A 5 -27.61 0.01 -30.13
CA PRO A 5 -28.12 -1.18 -29.47
C PRO A 5 -27.84 -1.13 -27.96
N GLY A 6 -28.85 -1.42 -27.13
CA GLY A 6 -28.75 -1.30 -25.67
C GLY A 6 -27.64 -2.15 -25.05
N GLU A 7 -27.29 -3.26 -25.71
CA GLU A 7 -26.20 -4.18 -25.35
C GLU A 7 -24.80 -3.54 -25.44
N LEU A 8 -24.65 -2.46 -26.22
CA LEU A 8 -23.38 -1.75 -26.32
C LEU A 8 -23.13 -0.81 -25.14
N VAL A 9 -24.16 -0.47 -24.36
CA VAL A 9 -24.02 0.50 -23.25
C VAL A 9 -23.02 0.01 -22.19
N PRO A 10 -23.05 -1.25 -21.70
CA PRO A 10 -22.00 -1.77 -20.83
C PRO A 10 -20.60 -1.70 -21.44
N LEU A 11 -20.46 -2.00 -22.74
CA LEU A 11 -19.16 -1.97 -23.44
C LEU A 11 -18.62 -0.54 -23.56
N VAL A 12 -19.49 0.46 -23.76
CA VAL A 12 -19.12 1.88 -23.78
C VAL A 12 -18.76 2.39 -22.39
N LEU A 13 -19.41 1.90 -21.34
CA LEU A 13 -19.14 2.33 -19.97
C LEU A 13 -17.91 1.66 -19.34
N ALA A 14 -17.52 0.46 -19.78
CA ALA A 14 -16.39 -0.28 -19.20
C ALA A 14 -15.07 0.52 -19.17
N PRO A 15 -14.65 1.23 -20.23
CA PRO A 15 -13.47 2.10 -20.20
C PRO A 15 -13.60 3.30 -19.24
N LEU A 16 -14.82 3.70 -18.89
CA LEU A 16 -15.11 4.85 -18.03
C LEU A 16 -15.18 4.50 -16.54
N ALA A 17 -14.99 3.23 -16.15
CA ALA A 17 -15.12 2.77 -14.76
C ALA A 17 -14.33 3.61 -13.74
N TRP A 18 -13.22 4.23 -14.16
CA TRP A 18 -12.36 5.06 -13.33
C TRP A 18 -12.66 6.58 -13.44
N ARG A 19 -13.46 6.98 -14.41
CA ARG A 19 -13.81 8.39 -14.71
C ARG A 19 -15.15 8.76 -14.08
N ARG A 20 -15.12 9.00 -12.77
CA ARG A 20 -16.30 9.31 -11.94
C ARG A 20 -17.18 10.43 -12.50
N SER A 21 -16.57 11.52 -12.98
CA SER A 21 -17.32 12.66 -13.53
C SER A 21 -18.07 12.28 -14.80
N ASP A 22 -17.50 11.42 -15.63
CA ASP A 22 -18.14 10.95 -16.87
C ASP A 22 -19.25 9.96 -16.55
N LEU A 23 -19.02 9.02 -15.62
CA LEU A 23 -20.07 8.10 -15.13
C LEU A 23 -21.27 8.85 -14.52
N ALA A 24 -21.03 9.93 -13.77
CA ALA A 24 -22.09 10.77 -13.24
C ALA A 24 -22.93 11.41 -14.34
N ARG A 25 -22.31 11.87 -15.44
CA ARG A 25 -23.03 12.38 -16.62
C ARG A 25 -23.80 11.27 -17.34
N CYS A 26 -23.20 10.09 -17.48
CA CYS A 26 -23.86 8.92 -18.07
C CYS A 26 -25.14 8.53 -17.30
N CYS A 27 -25.14 8.66 -15.97
CA CYS A 27 -26.33 8.41 -15.15
C CYS A 27 -27.50 9.35 -15.48
N LEU A 28 -27.24 10.52 -16.10
CA LEU A 28 -28.27 11.52 -16.42
C LEU A 28 -28.83 11.38 -17.85
N VAL A 29 -28.28 10.49 -18.68
CA VAL A 29 -28.70 10.34 -20.09
C VAL A 29 -30.12 9.78 -20.18
N CYS A 30 -30.37 8.61 -19.60
CA CYS A 30 -31.70 8.01 -19.48
C CYS A 30 -31.68 6.86 -18.45
N ARG A 31 -32.86 6.29 -18.14
CA ARG A 31 -33.00 5.19 -17.15
C ARG A 31 -32.14 3.97 -17.48
N TRP A 32 -32.00 3.63 -18.76
CA TRP A 32 -31.17 2.49 -19.19
C TRP A 32 -29.69 2.75 -18.96
N TRP A 33 -29.20 3.94 -19.29
CA TRP A 33 -27.83 4.32 -18.98
C TRP A 33 -27.59 4.38 -17.47
N TYR A 34 -28.56 4.89 -16.71
CA TYR A 34 -28.50 4.89 -15.26
C TYR A 34 -28.33 3.48 -14.67
N SER A 35 -29.11 2.49 -15.13
CA SER A 35 -29.00 1.12 -14.61
C SER A 35 -27.64 0.46 -14.82
N HIS A 36 -26.87 0.91 -15.81
CA HIS A 36 -25.51 0.41 -16.07
C HIS A 36 -24.40 1.31 -15.49
N ALA A 37 -24.60 2.63 -15.47
CA ALA A 37 -23.59 3.58 -15.00
C ALA A 37 -23.59 3.73 -13.47
N ALA A 38 -24.74 3.67 -12.81
CA ALA A 38 -24.84 3.84 -11.36
C ALA A 38 -24.05 2.77 -10.58
N PRO A 39 -24.10 1.46 -10.93
CA PRO A 39 -23.26 0.46 -10.29
C PRO A 39 -21.77 0.80 -10.36
N LEU A 40 -21.26 1.20 -11.54
CA LEU A 40 -19.86 1.57 -11.74
C LEU A 40 -19.48 2.84 -10.97
N LEU A 41 -20.38 3.82 -10.91
CA LEU A 41 -20.17 5.10 -10.22
C LEU A 41 -19.99 4.89 -8.70
N TYR A 42 -20.82 4.04 -8.11
CA TYR A 42 -20.83 3.80 -6.67
C TYR A 42 -19.92 2.64 -6.23
N GLU A 43 -19.48 1.76 -7.14
CA GLU A 43 -18.63 0.61 -6.80
C GLU A 43 -17.43 0.98 -5.90
N ARG A 44 -16.80 2.14 -6.19
CA ARG A 44 -15.55 2.57 -5.56
C ARG A 44 -15.61 4.02 -5.09
N LEU A 45 -15.70 4.21 -3.78
CA LEU A 45 -15.67 5.51 -3.13
C LEU A 45 -14.27 5.80 -2.59
N TRP A 46 -13.56 6.73 -3.23
CA TRP A 46 -12.30 7.29 -2.72
C TRP A 46 -12.58 8.71 -2.27
N LEU A 47 -12.72 8.88 -0.95
CA LEU A 47 -13.14 10.11 -0.33
C LEU A 47 -11.90 10.77 0.30
N ARG A 48 -11.23 11.58 -0.54
CA ARG A 48 -10.09 12.43 -0.18
C ARG A 48 -10.46 13.90 -0.04
N ASP A 49 -11.71 14.24 -0.33
CA ASP A 49 -12.27 15.59 -0.21
C ASP A 49 -13.44 15.56 0.78
N GLN A 50 -13.43 16.49 1.73
CA GLN A 50 -14.40 16.54 2.83
C GLN A 50 -15.81 16.90 2.33
N THR A 51 -15.91 17.81 1.36
CA THR A 51 -17.20 18.22 0.79
C THR A 51 -17.87 17.07 0.08
N ARG A 52 -17.10 16.33 -0.73
CA ARG A 52 -17.55 15.13 -1.42
C ARG A 52 -17.98 14.05 -0.46
N LEU A 53 -17.23 13.81 0.62
CA LEU A 53 -17.60 12.83 1.65
C LEU A 53 -19.00 13.11 2.20
N VAL A 54 -19.25 14.35 2.64
CA VAL A 54 -20.55 14.75 3.20
C VAL A 54 -21.68 14.55 2.18
N ARG A 55 -21.48 14.99 0.93
CA ARG A 55 -22.49 14.86 -0.12
C ARG A 55 -22.80 13.42 -0.46
N VAL A 56 -21.77 12.57 -0.59
CA VAL A 56 -21.95 11.15 -0.95
C VAL A 56 -22.74 10.42 0.12
N PHE A 57 -22.40 10.59 1.40
CA PHE A 57 -23.14 9.91 2.47
C PHE A 57 -24.54 10.48 2.68
N ALA A 58 -24.76 11.78 2.49
CA ALA A 58 -26.12 12.31 2.43
C ALA A 58 -26.96 11.70 1.29
N SER A 59 -26.35 11.45 0.12
CA SER A 59 -27.03 10.78 -0.99
C SER A 59 -27.30 9.30 -0.74
N LEU A 60 -26.34 8.58 -0.15
CA LEU A 60 -26.51 7.15 0.19
C LEU A 60 -27.56 6.96 1.29
N ASP A 61 -27.60 7.87 2.26
CA ASP A 61 -28.61 7.91 3.32
C ASP A 61 -30.02 8.13 2.76
N ALA A 62 -30.17 9.10 1.84
CA ALA A 62 -31.43 9.37 1.15
C ALA A 62 -31.83 8.26 0.16
N SER A 63 -30.91 7.38 -0.25
CA SER A 63 -31.17 6.30 -1.20
C SER A 63 -30.35 5.05 -0.87
N PRO A 64 -30.71 4.30 0.20
CA PRO A 64 -29.93 3.16 0.68
C PRO A 64 -29.75 2.05 -0.34
N ALA A 65 -30.67 1.96 -1.30
CA ALA A 65 -30.57 1.08 -2.46
C ALA A 65 -29.24 1.22 -3.23
N LEU A 66 -28.62 2.40 -3.24
CA LEU A 66 -27.33 2.64 -3.90
C LEU A 66 -26.17 1.98 -3.18
N ALA A 67 -26.26 1.82 -1.86
CA ALA A 67 -25.21 1.23 -1.03
C ALA A 67 -24.92 -0.24 -1.39
N ARG A 68 -25.90 -0.94 -2.00
CA ARG A 68 -25.71 -2.31 -2.50
C ARG A 68 -24.57 -2.45 -3.51
N TRP A 69 -24.23 -1.37 -4.21
CA TRP A 69 -23.18 -1.38 -5.23
C TRP A 69 -21.79 -1.17 -4.64
N LEU A 70 -21.67 -0.71 -3.39
CA LEU A 70 -20.38 -0.43 -2.77
C LEU A 70 -19.54 -1.72 -2.66
N ARG A 71 -18.33 -1.67 -3.22
CA ARG A 71 -17.31 -2.73 -3.08
C ARG A 71 -16.08 -2.23 -2.34
N ILE A 72 -15.71 -0.97 -2.57
CA ILE A 72 -14.52 -0.34 -2.00
C ILE A 72 -14.89 1.03 -1.43
N VAL A 73 -14.62 1.25 -0.16
CA VAL A 73 -14.79 2.54 0.52
C VAL A 73 -13.48 2.92 1.18
N GLU A 74 -12.94 4.09 0.80
CA GLU A 74 -11.75 4.69 1.42
C GLU A 74 -12.10 6.07 2.00
N LEU A 75 -12.13 6.12 3.33
CA LEU A 75 -12.33 7.30 4.17
C LEU A 75 -10.98 7.78 4.70
N ARG A 76 -10.35 8.70 3.98
CA ARG A 76 -9.04 9.24 4.33
C ARG A 76 -9.10 10.69 4.87
N VAL A 77 -10.27 11.33 4.82
CA VAL A 77 -10.51 12.67 5.36
C VAL A 77 -11.77 12.69 6.21
N PHE A 78 -11.86 13.64 7.14
CA PHE A 78 -13.04 13.86 7.98
C PHE A 78 -13.16 15.35 8.35
N PRO A 79 -14.36 15.95 8.29
CA PRO A 79 -14.54 17.41 8.37
C PRO A 79 -14.62 17.93 9.82
N PHE A 80 -13.55 17.79 10.61
CA PHE A 80 -13.55 18.19 12.04
C PHE A 80 -13.87 19.67 12.31
N GLY A 81 -13.76 20.56 11.32
CA GLY A 81 -14.17 21.97 11.47
C GLY A 81 -15.68 22.21 11.45
N MET A 82 -16.49 21.15 11.35
CA MET A 82 -17.94 21.20 11.32
C MET A 82 -18.55 21.21 12.74
N PRO A 83 -19.71 21.85 12.97
CA PRO A 83 -20.42 21.76 14.25
C PRO A 83 -20.70 20.31 14.67
N ALA A 84 -20.66 20.03 15.98
CA ALA A 84 -20.79 18.68 16.55
C ALA A 84 -22.06 17.95 16.08
N GLU A 85 -23.22 18.61 16.08
CA GLU A 85 -24.49 18.03 15.62
C GLU A 85 -24.43 17.54 14.16
N ARG A 86 -23.71 18.29 13.30
CA ARG A 86 -23.56 17.90 11.90
C ARG A 86 -22.53 16.80 11.71
N LEU A 87 -21.53 16.70 12.59
CA LEU A 87 -20.59 15.56 12.62
C LEU A 87 -21.30 14.29 13.06
N GLU A 88 -22.15 14.37 14.08
CA GLU A 88 -22.97 13.24 14.54
C GLU A 88 -23.97 12.78 13.47
N LYS A 89 -24.62 13.74 12.79
CA LYS A 89 -25.45 13.42 11.63
C LYS A 89 -24.64 12.73 10.54
N LEU A 90 -23.44 13.22 10.23
CA LEU A 90 -22.58 12.60 9.22
C LEU A 90 -22.15 11.18 9.62
N GLU A 91 -21.78 10.95 10.88
CA GLU A 91 -21.46 9.60 11.39
C GLU A 91 -22.66 8.66 11.21
N THR A 92 -23.86 9.12 11.58
CA THR A 92 -25.11 8.36 11.40
C THR A 92 -25.34 8.00 9.93
N GLN A 93 -25.14 8.94 9.01
CA GLN A 93 -25.27 8.72 7.56
C GLN A 93 -24.25 7.71 7.03
N ILE A 94 -23.01 7.75 7.53
CA ILE A 94 -21.97 6.79 7.17
C ILE A 94 -22.36 5.39 7.65
N VAL A 95 -22.76 5.26 8.91
CA VAL A 95 -23.18 3.98 9.50
C VAL A 95 -24.36 3.39 8.73
N HIS A 96 -25.41 4.18 8.51
CA HIS A 96 -26.60 3.75 7.79
C HIS A 96 -26.29 3.31 6.35
N ALA A 97 -25.44 4.06 5.64
CA ALA A 97 -25.01 3.67 4.29
C ALA A 97 -24.23 2.35 4.29
N LEU A 98 -23.30 2.16 5.24
CA LEU A 98 -22.48 0.95 5.31
C LEU A 98 -23.25 -0.28 5.77
N GLN A 99 -24.30 -0.13 6.58
CA GLN A 99 -25.23 -1.20 6.93
C GLN A 99 -25.98 -1.75 5.70
N HIS A 100 -26.17 -0.92 4.67
CA HIS A 100 -26.82 -1.31 3.42
C HIS A 100 -25.83 -1.73 2.32
N ALA A 101 -24.57 -2.01 2.69
CA ALA A 101 -23.50 -2.39 1.78
C ALA A 101 -23.06 -3.87 1.97
N PRO A 102 -23.93 -4.86 1.72
CA PRO A 102 -23.64 -6.28 1.97
C PRO A 102 -22.49 -6.84 1.12
N HIS A 103 -22.15 -6.11 0.06
CA HIS A 103 -21.20 -6.48 -0.97
C HIS A 103 -19.84 -5.83 -0.80
N LEU A 104 -19.65 -5.04 0.26
CA LEU A 104 -18.40 -4.35 0.56
C LEU A 104 -17.28 -5.36 0.78
N ARG A 105 -16.17 -5.18 0.05
CA ARG A 105 -14.98 -6.04 0.12
C ARG A 105 -13.78 -5.35 0.74
N SER A 106 -13.70 -4.03 0.64
CA SER A 106 -12.58 -3.24 1.15
C SER A 106 -13.08 -2.00 1.87
N LEU A 107 -12.67 -1.84 3.12
CA LEU A 107 -12.90 -0.65 3.93
C LEU A 107 -11.57 -0.10 4.41
N ALA A 108 -11.28 1.16 4.07
CA ALA A 108 -10.18 1.92 4.66
C ALA A 108 -10.75 3.11 5.42
N TRP A 109 -10.40 3.26 6.70
CA TRP A 109 -10.82 4.35 7.57
C TRP A 109 -9.62 4.83 8.40
N THR A 110 -8.81 5.69 7.80
CA THR A 110 -7.47 6.01 8.33
C THR A 110 -7.36 7.39 8.94
N ARG A 111 -8.44 8.17 8.97
CA ARG A 111 -8.41 9.50 9.58
C ARG A 111 -8.51 9.39 11.10
N THR A 112 -7.42 9.69 11.79
CA THR A 112 -7.37 9.80 13.26
C THR A 112 -8.52 10.63 13.84
N GLY A 113 -9.12 10.15 14.93
CA GLY A 113 -10.19 10.80 15.67
C GLY A 113 -11.58 10.74 15.03
N SER A 114 -11.72 10.09 13.86
CA SER A 114 -13.00 10.00 13.14
C SER A 114 -13.73 8.66 13.32
N LEU A 115 -13.12 7.73 14.04
CA LEU A 115 -13.69 6.42 14.34
C LEU A 115 -14.12 6.40 15.81
N SER A 116 -15.27 5.81 16.10
CA SER A 116 -15.78 5.67 17.47
C SER A 116 -16.23 4.23 17.76
N ASP A 117 -16.34 3.88 19.04
CA ASP A 117 -16.83 2.57 19.50
C ASP A 117 -18.27 2.25 19.08
N ARG A 118 -19.00 3.23 18.57
CA ARG A 118 -20.37 3.05 18.07
C ARG A 118 -20.40 2.56 16.62
N VAL A 119 -19.39 2.94 15.83
CA VAL A 119 -19.40 2.74 14.38
C VAL A 119 -19.19 1.27 14.03
N LEU A 120 -18.10 0.67 14.49
CA LEU A 120 -17.70 -0.67 14.07
C LEU A 120 -18.72 -1.77 14.45
N PRO A 121 -19.26 -1.81 15.69
CA PRO A 121 -20.29 -2.80 16.04
C PRO A 121 -21.55 -2.66 15.20
N SER A 122 -21.87 -1.44 14.75
CA SER A 122 -23.07 -1.15 13.97
C SER A 122 -22.95 -1.60 12.52
N ILE A 123 -21.75 -1.55 11.93
CA ILE A 123 -21.55 -1.80 10.50
C ILE A 123 -21.05 -3.23 10.20
N PHE A 124 -20.25 -3.83 11.08
CA PHE A 124 -19.67 -5.16 10.84
C PHE A 124 -20.67 -6.31 10.66
N PRO A 125 -21.83 -6.36 11.35
CA PRO A 125 -22.81 -7.41 11.12
C PRO A 125 -23.31 -7.47 9.66
N ALA A 126 -23.35 -6.34 8.95
CA ALA A 126 -23.75 -6.28 7.54
C ALA A 126 -22.61 -6.67 6.58
N MET A 127 -21.35 -6.61 7.02
CA MET A 127 -20.16 -6.75 6.19
C MET A 127 -19.74 -8.21 5.97
N THR A 128 -20.64 -9.01 5.41
CA THR A 128 -20.44 -10.46 5.19
C THR A 128 -19.43 -10.79 4.08
N CYS A 129 -19.03 -9.82 3.26
CA CYS A 129 -18.08 -9.98 2.16
C CYS A 129 -16.75 -9.25 2.37
N LEU A 130 -16.49 -8.70 3.57
CA LEU A 130 -15.33 -7.83 3.79
C LEU A 130 -14.04 -8.65 3.83
N GLU A 131 -13.13 -8.38 2.89
CA GLU A 131 -11.85 -9.08 2.75
C GLU A 131 -10.67 -8.21 3.18
N ARG A 132 -10.78 -6.88 3.04
CA ARG A 132 -9.73 -5.92 3.39
C ARG A 132 -10.22 -4.88 4.38
N LEU A 133 -9.48 -4.75 5.48
CA LEU A 133 -9.71 -3.75 6.51
C LEU A 133 -8.42 -2.96 6.78
N GLU A 134 -8.47 -1.65 6.56
CA GLU A 134 -7.40 -0.70 6.88
C GLU A 134 -7.95 0.35 7.86
N LEU A 135 -7.39 0.45 9.06
CA LEU A 135 -7.86 1.39 10.08
C LEU A 135 -6.74 2.31 10.56
N THR A 136 -7.12 3.48 11.09
CA THR A 136 -6.23 4.24 11.96
C THR A 136 -5.93 3.41 13.20
N GLY A 137 -4.67 3.41 13.62
CA GLY A 137 -4.20 2.71 14.82
C GLY A 137 -4.13 3.60 16.05
N ASP A 138 -4.56 4.85 15.94
CA ASP A 138 -4.78 5.75 17.07
C ASP A 138 -6.11 5.39 17.73
N THR A 139 -6.04 4.89 18.96
CA THR A 139 -7.17 4.36 19.74
C THR A 139 -7.79 5.40 20.68
N LEU A 140 -7.46 6.69 20.52
CA LEU A 140 -7.98 7.75 21.40
C LEU A 140 -9.52 7.80 21.42
N THR A 141 -10.16 7.48 20.29
CA THR A 141 -11.62 7.59 20.12
C THR A 141 -12.34 6.26 19.97
N TRP A 142 -11.61 5.13 19.92
CA TRP A 142 -12.18 3.79 19.76
C TRP A 142 -11.26 2.72 20.37
N SER A 143 -11.84 1.61 20.83
CA SER A 143 -11.14 0.51 21.52
C SER A 143 -10.86 -0.68 20.59
N PRO A 144 -9.63 -1.22 20.59
CA PRO A 144 -9.28 -2.48 19.93
C PRO A 144 -10.15 -3.68 20.35
N ASP A 145 -10.71 -3.69 21.56
CA ASP A 145 -11.63 -4.73 22.02
C ASP A 145 -12.85 -4.88 21.11
N VAL A 146 -13.31 -3.78 20.53
CA VAL A 146 -14.41 -3.78 19.57
C VAL A 146 -14.06 -4.62 18.34
N LEU A 147 -12.83 -4.52 17.85
CA LEU A 147 -12.37 -5.36 16.74
C LEU A 147 -12.30 -6.83 17.17
N VAL A 148 -11.73 -7.13 18.34
CA VAL A 148 -11.65 -8.52 18.84
C VAL A 148 -13.04 -9.18 18.89
N ARG A 149 -14.07 -8.43 19.26
CA ARG A 149 -15.44 -8.95 19.40
C ARG A 149 -16.22 -9.04 18.08
N TYR A 150 -16.09 -8.04 17.21
CA TYR A 150 -17.01 -7.86 16.08
C TYR A 150 -16.35 -7.99 14.71
N MET A 151 -15.02 -8.07 14.63
CA MET A 151 -14.31 -8.08 13.35
C MET A 151 -14.76 -9.27 12.46
N PRO A 152 -15.15 -9.00 11.19
CA PRO A 152 -15.55 -10.05 10.27
C PRO A 152 -14.45 -11.08 10.03
N ARG A 153 -14.79 -12.34 10.25
CA ARG A 153 -13.90 -13.50 9.98
C ARG A 153 -13.51 -13.66 8.51
N THR A 154 -14.16 -12.94 7.59
CA THR A 154 -13.86 -12.96 6.15
C THR A 154 -12.61 -12.17 5.77
N ILE A 155 -12.06 -11.37 6.69
CA ILE A 155 -10.89 -10.54 6.44
C ILE A 155 -9.64 -11.41 6.16
N LYS A 156 -8.93 -11.02 5.11
CA LYS A 156 -7.66 -11.61 4.65
C LYS A 156 -6.54 -10.58 4.58
N ASP A 157 -6.88 -9.31 4.38
CA ASP A 157 -5.94 -8.19 4.35
C ASP A 157 -6.23 -7.27 5.53
N LEU A 158 -5.30 -7.20 6.50
CA LEU A 158 -5.40 -6.34 7.67
C LEU A 158 -4.29 -5.29 7.68
N ALA A 159 -4.66 -4.03 7.89
CA ALA A 159 -3.72 -2.93 7.92
C ALA A 159 -4.03 -1.91 9.03
N PHE A 160 -2.99 -1.44 9.71
CA PHE A 160 -3.10 -0.37 10.69
C PHE A 160 -2.11 0.76 10.39
N VAL A 161 -2.64 1.98 10.40
CA VAL A 161 -1.88 3.21 10.16
C VAL A 161 -1.74 3.97 11.47
N LEU A 162 -0.51 4.12 11.94
CA LEU A 162 -0.11 4.75 13.20
C LEU A 162 -0.64 4.00 14.44
N PRO A 163 -0.30 2.70 14.62
CA PRO A 163 -0.67 1.97 15.83
C PRO A 163 -0.04 2.58 17.09
N ASP A 164 -0.87 2.80 18.10
CA ASP A 164 -0.43 3.12 19.46
C ASP A 164 -0.23 1.86 20.32
N ARG A 165 0.17 2.06 21.58
CA ARG A 165 0.46 0.97 22.52
C ARG A 165 -0.77 0.10 22.82
N THR A 166 -1.94 0.71 22.88
CA THR A 166 -3.20 0.00 23.19
C THR A 166 -3.56 -0.93 22.04
N LEU A 167 -3.47 -0.47 20.80
CA LEU A 167 -3.70 -1.35 19.65
C LEU A 167 -2.66 -2.47 19.61
N ALA A 168 -1.39 -2.16 19.85
CA ALA A 168 -0.32 -3.14 19.79
C ALA A 168 -0.49 -4.30 20.78
N SER A 169 -0.97 -4.02 22.00
CA SER A 169 -1.26 -5.07 22.98
C SER A 169 -2.40 -6.01 22.57
N HIS A 170 -3.22 -5.62 21.58
CA HIS A 170 -4.32 -6.43 21.06
C HIS A 170 -4.01 -7.08 19.71
N LEU A 171 -2.92 -6.74 19.03
CA LEU A 171 -2.63 -7.24 17.68
C LEU A 171 -2.57 -8.78 17.61
N VAL A 172 -2.03 -9.45 18.63
CA VAL A 172 -2.00 -10.92 18.70
C VAL A 172 -3.43 -11.47 18.72
N ALA A 173 -4.29 -10.96 19.60
CA ALA A 173 -5.68 -11.38 19.71
C ALA A 173 -6.44 -11.13 18.40
N LEU A 174 -6.22 -9.98 17.77
CA LEU A 174 -6.85 -9.63 16.50
C LEU A 174 -6.49 -10.61 15.38
N VAL A 175 -5.20 -10.94 15.24
CA VAL A 175 -4.78 -11.93 14.23
C VAL A 175 -5.26 -13.33 14.58
N ALA A 176 -5.27 -13.70 15.87
CA ALA A 176 -5.82 -14.97 16.32
C ALA A 176 -7.30 -15.14 15.95
N CYS A 177 -8.12 -14.08 16.09
CA CYS A 177 -9.54 -14.09 15.72
C CYS A 177 -9.81 -14.36 14.23
N LEU A 178 -8.80 -14.22 13.37
CA LEU A 178 -8.92 -14.53 11.93
C LEU A 178 -8.74 -16.02 11.61
N ASP A 179 -8.47 -16.86 12.62
CA ASP A 179 -8.34 -18.32 12.49
C ASP A 179 -7.35 -18.75 11.39
N GLY A 180 -6.20 -18.08 11.31
CA GLY A 180 -5.16 -18.39 10.32
C GLY A 180 -5.48 -18.04 8.87
N ARG A 181 -6.53 -17.24 8.62
CA ARG A 181 -6.91 -16.78 7.27
C ARG A 181 -6.16 -15.54 6.79
N LEU A 182 -5.42 -14.86 7.67
CA LEU A 182 -4.69 -13.66 7.32
C LEU A 182 -3.66 -13.95 6.21
N GLN A 183 -3.78 -13.23 5.10
CA GLN A 183 -2.90 -13.33 3.93
C GLN A 183 -2.01 -12.10 3.78
N ARG A 184 -2.47 -10.92 4.21
CA ARG A 184 -1.68 -9.69 4.14
C ARG A 184 -1.75 -8.91 5.44
N LEU A 185 -0.58 -8.52 5.94
CA LEU A 185 -0.44 -7.66 7.11
C LEU A 185 0.35 -6.41 6.75
N SER A 186 -0.17 -5.24 7.10
CA SER A 186 0.52 -3.95 6.93
C SER A 186 0.49 -3.13 8.22
N LEU A 187 1.67 -2.75 8.72
CA LEU A 187 1.81 -1.90 9.91
C LEU A 187 2.63 -0.66 9.55
N VAL A 188 1.99 0.51 9.58
CA VAL A 188 2.62 1.79 9.26
C VAL A 188 2.79 2.62 10.52
N CYS A 189 4.00 2.61 11.09
CA CYS A 189 4.29 3.13 12.43
C CYS A 189 4.89 4.53 12.48
N MET A 190 5.26 5.13 11.33
CA MET A 190 5.93 6.45 11.25
C MET A 190 7.00 6.66 12.34
N ASN A 191 7.97 5.75 12.44
CA ASN A 191 9.09 5.82 13.38
C ASN A 191 8.75 5.49 14.86
N SER A 192 7.64 4.81 15.13
CA SER A 192 7.25 4.31 16.47
C SER A 192 8.05 3.07 16.90
N SER A 193 8.19 2.90 18.21
CA SER A 193 8.83 1.76 18.89
C SER A 193 7.83 0.77 19.48
N VAL A 194 6.55 0.94 19.16
CA VAL A 194 5.45 0.17 19.77
C VAL A 194 5.38 -1.27 19.24
N ILE A 195 5.70 -1.48 17.96
CA ILE A 195 5.77 -2.81 17.36
C ILE A 195 7.19 -3.36 17.57
N THR A 196 7.28 -4.54 18.18
CA THR A 196 8.54 -5.20 18.61
C THR A 196 8.66 -6.60 18.02
N ASP A 197 9.86 -7.18 18.06
CA ASP A 197 10.09 -8.56 17.63
C ASP A 197 9.24 -9.58 18.39
N ALA A 198 9.16 -9.44 19.73
CA ALA A 198 8.35 -10.31 20.57
C ALA A 198 6.88 -10.33 20.15
N LEU A 199 6.33 -9.15 19.80
CA LEU A 199 4.96 -9.06 19.30
C LEU A 199 4.77 -9.81 17.98
N LEU A 200 5.72 -9.67 17.04
CA LEU A 200 5.64 -10.37 15.75
C LEU A 200 5.81 -11.88 15.90
N GLU A 201 6.65 -12.33 16.85
CA GLU A 201 6.80 -13.74 17.22
C GLU A 201 5.52 -14.32 17.80
N ASP A 202 4.88 -13.62 18.72
CA ASP A 202 3.61 -14.04 19.32
C ASP A 202 2.48 -14.06 18.27
N MET A 203 2.53 -13.18 17.27
CA MET A 203 1.57 -13.17 16.15
C MET A 203 1.80 -14.31 15.15
N ALA A 204 3.03 -14.77 14.96
CA ALA A 204 3.41 -15.68 13.88
C ALA A 204 2.60 -17.00 13.84
N PRO A 205 2.34 -17.70 14.96
CA PRO A 205 1.51 -18.91 14.96
C PRO A 205 0.10 -18.71 14.41
N HIS A 206 -0.42 -17.48 14.48
CA HIS A 206 -1.76 -17.13 14.04
C HIS A 206 -1.85 -16.67 12.58
N ALA A 207 -0.71 -16.51 11.89
CA ALA A 207 -0.63 -16.06 10.50
C ALA A 207 0.09 -17.07 9.56
N PRO A 208 -0.26 -18.37 9.57
CA PRO A 208 0.46 -19.39 8.79
C PRO A 208 0.30 -19.24 7.26
N ARG A 209 -0.69 -18.46 6.81
CA ARG A 209 -1.01 -18.24 5.39
C ARG A 209 -0.57 -16.87 4.88
N LEU A 210 0.32 -16.19 5.60
CA LEU A 210 0.79 -14.87 5.21
C LEU A 210 1.54 -14.92 3.88
N VAL A 211 1.05 -14.13 2.92
CA VAL A 211 1.58 -13.98 1.56
C VAL A 211 2.21 -12.60 1.36
N ALA A 212 1.72 -11.57 2.08
CA ALA A 212 2.33 -10.24 2.07
C ALA A 212 2.57 -9.71 3.49
N LEU A 213 3.76 -9.15 3.70
CA LEU A 213 4.13 -8.45 4.93
C LEU A 213 4.66 -7.06 4.58
N SER A 214 4.08 -6.02 5.18
CA SER A 214 4.56 -4.65 5.08
C SER A 214 4.76 -4.06 6.47
N LEU A 215 6.01 -3.68 6.76
CA LEU A 215 6.41 -3.05 8.01
C LEU A 215 7.10 -1.73 7.68
N VAL A 216 6.44 -0.62 8.02
CA VAL A 216 6.91 0.73 7.67
C VAL A 216 7.15 1.53 8.93
N GLY A 217 8.41 1.90 9.18
CA GLY A 217 8.84 2.71 10.32
C GLY A 217 8.70 2.03 11.67
N CYS A 218 8.77 0.70 11.72
CA CYS A 218 8.75 -0.11 12.95
C CYS A 218 10.17 -0.21 13.53
N LYS A 219 10.56 0.70 14.42
CA LYS A 219 11.97 0.85 14.85
C LYS A 219 12.51 -0.23 15.77
N GLN A 220 11.63 -0.98 16.43
CA GLN A 220 11.99 -2.06 17.36
C GLN A 220 11.77 -3.45 16.75
N VAL A 221 11.59 -3.50 15.43
CA VAL A 221 11.57 -4.73 14.67
C VAL A 221 12.94 -4.91 14.03
N HIS A 222 13.53 -6.08 14.23
CA HIS A 222 14.82 -6.52 13.71
C HIS A 222 14.63 -7.81 12.89
N GLY A 223 15.72 -8.51 12.58
CA GLY A 223 15.67 -9.75 11.81
C GLY A 223 14.79 -10.81 12.44
N ARG A 224 14.87 -10.98 13.76
CA ARG A 224 14.17 -12.03 14.51
C ARG A 224 12.64 -11.94 14.36
N GLY A 225 12.05 -10.77 14.55
CA GLY A 225 10.61 -10.57 14.40
C GLY A 225 10.13 -10.74 12.96
N VAL A 226 10.91 -10.27 11.99
CA VAL A 226 10.60 -10.50 10.56
C VAL A 226 10.67 -11.99 10.22
N GLN A 227 11.71 -12.69 10.67
CA GLN A 227 11.92 -14.11 10.43
C GLN A 227 10.76 -14.97 10.96
N ALA A 228 10.14 -14.58 12.07
CA ALA A 228 8.98 -15.27 12.62
C ALA A 228 7.79 -15.30 11.64
N LEU A 229 7.57 -14.21 10.89
CA LEU A 229 6.46 -14.08 9.95
C LEU A 229 6.80 -14.47 8.51
N VAL A 230 8.08 -14.53 8.16
CA VAL A 230 8.53 -14.95 6.82
C VAL A 230 8.31 -16.45 6.64
N SER A 231 7.65 -16.82 5.54
CA SER A 231 7.40 -18.21 5.18
C SER A 231 7.65 -18.45 3.69
N PRO A 232 7.85 -19.70 3.23
CA PRO A 232 7.95 -20.03 1.80
C PRO A 232 6.72 -19.64 0.96
N ALA A 233 5.59 -19.34 1.62
CA ALA A 233 4.38 -18.85 0.96
C ALA A 233 4.40 -17.33 0.72
N LEU A 234 5.34 -16.59 1.32
CA LEU A 234 5.47 -15.16 1.16
C LEU A 234 5.83 -14.81 -0.30
N ARG A 235 5.19 -13.77 -0.81
CA ARG A 235 5.36 -13.23 -2.17
C ARG A 235 5.71 -11.76 -2.16
N GLU A 236 5.24 -11.03 -1.15
CA GLU A 236 5.45 -9.59 -1.03
C GLU A 236 6.07 -9.28 0.34
N LEU A 237 7.21 -8.59 0.34
CA LEU A 237 7.88 -8.14 1.55
C LEU A 237 8.27 -6.67 1.40
N ALA A 238 7.78 -5.84 2.31
CA ALA A 238 8.16 -4.44 2.44
C ALA A 238 8.71 -4.17 3.84
N LEU A 239 9.99 -3.83 3.91
CA LEU A 239 10.72 -3.49 5.13
C LEU A 239 11.26 -2.07 5.00
N GLU A 240 10.43 -1.09 5.34
CA GLU A 240 10.79 0.31 5.22
C GLU A 240 11.17 0.87 6.58
N ASN A 241 12.42 1.34 6.72
CA ASN A 241 12.91 1.97 7.94
C ASN A 241 12.66 1.10 9.21
N VAL A 242 12.97 -0.19 9.06
CA VAL A 242 13.02 -1.24 10.10
C VAL A 242 14.47 -1.41 10.55
N ALA A 243 14.71 -1.86 11.77
CA ALA A 243 16.05 -2.03 12.34
C ALA A 243 16.70 -3.38 11.96
N ILE A 244 16.56 -3.80 10.69
CA ILE A 244 17.17 -5.03 10.19
C ILE A 244 18.61 -4.77 9.73
N THR A 245 19.53 -5.63 10.16
CA THR A 245 20.93 -5.61 9.72
C THR A 245 21.11 -6.37 8.39
N PRO A 246 22.21 -6.14 7.65
CA PRO A 246 22.50 -6.90 6.44
C PRO A 246 22.51 -8.42 6.67
N ASP A 247 23.21 -8.90 7.70
CA ASP A 247 23.31 -10.34 8.00
C ASP A 247 21.95 -10.98 8.28
N GLU A 248 21.09 -10.28 9.03
CA GLU A 248 19.72 -10.72 9.29
C GLU A 248 18.88 -10.77 8.00
N LEU A 249 19.05 -9.81 7.09
CA LEU A 249 18.34 -9.79 5.82
C LEU A 249 18.76 -10.97 4.91
N VAL A 250 20.05 -11.32 4.87
CA VAL A 250 20.54 -12.52 4.18
C VAL A 250 19.92 -13.78 4.77
N ALA A 251 19.83 -13.87 6.10
CA ALA A 251 19.28 -15.05 6.78
C ALA A 251 17.82 -15.35 6.42
N LEU A 252 17.07 -14.36 5.91
CA LEU A 252 15.70 -14.54 5.42
C LEU A 252 15.64 -15.21 4.04
N ALA A 253 16.69 -15.10 3.23
CA ALA A 253 16.68 -15.47 1.81
C ALA A 253 16.19 -16.91 1.52
N PRO A 254 16.60 -17.96 2.29
CA PRO A 254 16.16 -19.33 2.03
C PRO A 254 14.64 -19.54 2.16
N ARG A 255 13.94 -18.64 2.87
CA ARG A 255 12.48 -18.72 3.07
C ARG A 255 11.71 -17.83 2.08
N MET A 256 12.39 -17.16 1.17
CA MET A 256 11.83 -16.14 0.27
C MET A 256 12.07 -16.45 -1.21
N GLU A 257 12.36 -17.71 -1.57
CA GLU A 257 12.64 -18.13 -2.96
C GLU A 257 11.56 -17.69 -3.96
N ARG A 258 10.30 -17.66 -3.51
CA ARG A 258 9.13 -17.31 -4.33
C ARG A 258 8.75 -15.83 -4.24
N LEU A 259 9.59 -14.98 -3.67
CA LEU A 259 9.32 -13.57 -3.50
C LEU A 259 9.22 -12.89 -4.87
N THR A 260 8.11 -12.18 -5.10
CA THR A 260 7.86 -11.44 -6.35
C THR A 260 7.98 -9.93 -6.17
N ARG A 261 7.85 -9.44 -4.94
CA ARG A 261 7.90 -8.02 -4.61
C ARG A 261 8.76 -7.80 -3.36
N LEU A 262 9.83 -7.02 -3.53
CA LEU A 262 10.72 -6.62 -2.45
C LEU A 262 10.79 -5.10 -2.37
N THR A 263 10.52 -4.56 -1.19
CA THR A 263 10.75 -3.16 -0.85
C THR A 263 11.64 -3.09 0.39
N VAL A 264 12.74 -2.35 0.31
CA VAL A 264 13.69 -2.18 1.43
C VAL A 264 14.16 -0.74 1.55
N THR A 265 14.55 -0.34 2.76
CA THR A 265 15.26 0.93 2.99
C THR A 265 16.73 0.67 3.29
N THR A 266 17.60 1.47 2.70
CA THR A 266 19.04 1.43 3.02
C THR A 266 19.31 1.78 4.50
N PRO A 267 20.39 1.28 5.10
CA PRO A 267 20.70 1.56 6.50
C PRO A 267 20.90 3.07 6.79
N ARG A 268 20.48 3.48 7.99
CA ARG A 268 20.68 4.86 8.47
C ARG A 268 22.15 5.22 8.69
N ARG A 269 23.00 4.24 8.97
CA ARG A 269 24.44 4.44 9.15
C ARG A 269 25.13 4.25 7.80
N ALA A 270 25.90 5.25 7.36
CA ALA A 270 26.52 5.23 6.04
C ALA A 270 27.50 4.05 5.88
N HIS A 271 28.20 3.66 6.96
CA HIS A 271 29.16 2.54 6.94
C HIS A 271 28.52 1.16 6.69
N ASP A 272 27.23 0.99 6.99
CA ASP A 272 26.51 -0.27 6.76
C ASP A 272 26.04 -0.42 5.29
N THR A 273 26.11 0.68 4.52
CA THR A 273 25.56 0.74 3.14
C THR A 273 26.24 -0.24 2.17
N PRO A 274 27.58 -0.39 2.15
CA PRO A 274 28.22 -1.36 1.26
C PRO A 274 27.80 -2.81 1.57
N ALA A 275 27.89 -3.23 2.83
CA ALA A 275 27.49 -4.57 3.28
C ALA A 275 26.00 -4.84 2.99
N PHE A 276 25.14 -3.82 3.16
CA PHE A 276 23.74 -3.91 2.79
C PHE A 276 23.53 -4.19 1.30
N PHE A 277 24.26 -3.51 0.40
CA PHE A 277 24.10 -3.74 -1.04
C PHE A 277 24.68 -5.08 -1.49
N GLU A 278 25.77 -5.55 -0.89
CA GLU A 278 26.27 -6.91 -1.11
C GLU A 278 25.24 -7.96 -0.71
N THR A 279 24.66 -7.79 0.48
CA THR A 279 23.53 -8.60 0.96
C THR A 279 22.33 -8.54 0.02
N LEU A 280 21.95 -7.35 -0.43
CA LEU A 280 20.81 -7.16 -1.32
C LEU A 280 21.04 -7.84 -2.67
N ALA A 281 22.26 -7.73 -3.23
CA ALA A 281 22.63 -8.43 -4.44
C ALA A 281 22.49 -9.94 -4.28
N HIS A 282 22.99 -10.49 -3.16
CA HIS A 282 22.86 -11.91 -2.85
C HIS A 282 21.39 -12.35 -2.70
N LEU A 283 20.60 -11.58 -1.95
CA LEU A 283 19.18 -11.85 -1.74
C LEU A 283 18.41 -11.86 -3.06
N VAL A 284 18.62 -10.85 -3.91
CA VAL A 284 17.92 -10.74 -5.20
C VAL A 284 18.39 -11.85 -6.16
N ALA A 285 19.65 -12.27 -6.11
CA ALA A 285 20.13 -13.42 -6.88
C ALA A 285 19.44 -14.74 -6.48
N MET A 286 19.14 -14.91 -5.19
CA MET A 286 18.42 -16.09 -4.68
C MET A 286 16.92 -16.07 -5.00
N CYS A 287 16.32 -14.88 -5.12
CA CYS A 287 14.90 -14.73 -5.41
C CYS A 287 14.65 -14.60 -6.91
N SER A 288 14.61 -15.74 -7.62
CA SER A 288 14.50 -15.78 -9.09
C SER A 288 13.20 -15.19 -9.65
N ASP A 289 12.17 -15.04 -8.82
CA ASP A 289 10.84 -14.62 -9.25
C ASP A 289 10.53 -13.14 -8.99
N VAL A 290 11.52 -12.35 -8.56
CA VAL A 290 11.33 -10.92 -8.25
C VAL A 290 10.93 -10.15 -9.50
N GLN A 291 9.72 -9.57 -9.47
CA GLN A 291 9.14 -8.75 -10.52
C GLN A 291 9.11 -7.26 -10.15
N TYR A 292 9.17 -6.95 -8.86
CA TYR A 292 9.17 -5.59 -8.34
C TYR A 292 10.26 -5.43 -7.29
N LEU A 293 11.15 -4.46 -7.51
CA LEU A 293 12.17 -4.08 -6.55
C LEU A 293 12.09 -2.58 -6.28
N ALA A 294 11.95 -2.22 -4.99
CA ALA A 294 12.06 -0.85 -4.53
C ALA A 294 13.13 -0.70 -3.44
N VAL A 295 14.02 0.27 -3.62
CA VAL A 295 15.05 0.63 -2.63
C VAL A 295 14.90 2.10 -2.30
N TYR A 296 14.67 2.38 -1.02
CA TYR A 296 14.53 3.74 -0.49
C TYR A 296 15.78 4.16 0.27
N ALA A 297 16.24 5.40 0.10
CA ALA A 297 17.10 6.02 1.10
C ALA A 297 16.28 6.47 2.32
N PRO A 298 16.81 6.37 3.55
CA PRO A 298 16.14 6.92 4.72
C PRO A 298 16.00 8.45 4.58
N GLY A 299 14.86 8.98 5.03
CA GLY A 299 14.56 10.41 4.94
C GLY A 299 15.64 11.30 5.56
N GLY A 300 15.94 12.43 4.90
CA GLY A 300 17.02 13.35 5.28
C GLY A 300 18.32 13.19 4.47
N ARG A 301 18.37 12.29 3.48
CA ARG A 301 19.47 12.18 2.51
C ARG A 301 19.00 12.70 1.15
N THR A 302 19.74 13.63 0.53
CA THR A 302 19.44 14.11 -0.82
C THR A 302 20.14 13.24 -1.88
N PRO A 303 19.52 13.04 -3.06
CA PRO A 303 20.19 12.37 -4.18
C PRO A 303 21.38 13.20 -4.65
N ALA A 304 22.37 12.54 -5.24
CA ALA A 304 23.53 13.20 -5.84
C ALA A 304 23.10 14.13 -6.98
N VAL A 305 23.09 15.43 -6.74
CA VAL A 305 23.03 16.44 -7.80
C VAL A 305 24.41 17.09 -7.84
N PRO A 306 25.06 17.19 -9.02
CA PRO A 306 26.23 18.04 -9.15
C PRO A 306 25.80 19.49 -8.87
N SER A 307 26.27 20.07 -7.77
CA SER A 307 25.99 21.47 -7.45
C SER A 307 26.96 22.37 -8.21
N GLU A 308 26.45 23.33 -8.99
CA GLU A 308 27.22 24.40 -9.65
C GLU A 308 27.67 25.53 -8.68
N ALA A 309 27.50 25.38 -7.36
CA ALA A 309 27.86 26.43 -6.40
C ALA A 309 29.28 26.22 -5.82
N PRO A 310 30.23 27.18 -5.98
CA PRO A 310 31.63 26.98 -5.57
C PRO A 310 31.89 26.92 -4.05
N HIS A 311 30.90 27.20 -3.19
CA HIS A 311 31.13 27.46 -1.77
C HIS A 311 30.07 26.87 -0.82
N ALA A 312 29.78 25.57 -0.90
CA ALA A 312 29.08 24.86 0.17
C ALA A 312 29.81 23.57 0.56
N ALA A 313 30.15 23.43 1.85
CA ALA A 313 30.75 22.22 2.40
C ALA A 313 29.86 20.98 2.17
N PRO A 314 30.44 19.77 2.00
CA PRO A 314 29.74 18.60 1.47
C PRO A 314 28.82 18.02 2.54
N ARG A 315 27.49 18.15 2.38
CA ARG A 315 26.57 17.67 3.43
C ARG A 315 25.35 16.95 2.89
N THR A 316 25.59 15.80 2.27
CA THR A 316 24.99 14.50 2.63
C THR A 316 25.66 13.39 1.80
N PRO A 317 25.93 12.20 2.38
CA PRO A 317 26.52 11.11 1.62
C PRO A 317 25.54 10.64 0.55
N THR A 318 25.95 10.76 -0.71
CA THR A 318 25.22 10.25 -1.86
C THR A 318 25.30 8.74 -1.87
N ILE A 319 24.14 8.07 -1.91
CA ILE A 319 24.09 6.61 -1.98
C ILE A 319 24.13 6.22 -3.44
N HIS A 320 25.22 5.58 -3.85
CA HIS A 320 25.37 5.03 -5.19
C HIS A 320 24.97 3.55 -5.16
N LEU A 321 24.22 3.10 -6.16
CA LEU A 321 23.91 1.69 -6.32
C LEU A 321 25.14 0.93 -6.88
N PRO A 322 25.64 -0.09 -6.19
CA PRO A 322 26.70 -0.94 -6.72
C PRO A 322 26.21 -1.77 -7.92
N SER A 323 27.10 -1.98 -8.90
CA SER A 323 26.75 -2.67 -10.16
C SER A 323 26.32 -4.13 -9.96
N ASN A 324 26.83 -4.80 -8.92
CA ASN A 324 26.48 -6.18 -8.59
C ASN A 324 25.00 -6.34 -8.22
N VAL A 325 24.34 -5.32 -7.65
CA VAL A 325 22.91 -5.40 -7.32
C VAL A 325 22.09 -5.54 -8.61
N LEU A 326 22.27 -4.63 -9.57
CA LEU A 326 21.56 -4.69 -10.85
C LEU A 326 21.96 -5.93 -11.65
N ALA A 327 23.23 -6.35 -11.60
CA ALA A 327 23.70 -7.58 -12.22
C ALA A 327 23.05 -8.86 -11.63
N SER A 328 22.55 -8.79 -10.39
CA SER A 328 21.90 -9.91 -9.69
C SER A 328 20.38 -9.94 -9.85
N VAL A 329 19.78 -8.86 -10.37
CA VAL A 329 18.33 -8.77 -10.61
C VAL A 329 17.83 -9.87 -11.53
N SER A 330 16.68 -10.44 -11.18
CA SER A 330 15.97 -11.44 -11.98
C SER A 330 15.58 -10.92 -13.37
N PRO A 331 15.68 -11.75 -14.44
CA PRO A 331 15.16 -11.40 -15.76
C PRO A 331 13.64 -11.17 -15.78
N SER A 332 12.92 -11.64 -14.75
CA SER A 332 11.48 -11.44 -14.58
C SER A 332 11.12 -10.03 -14.08
N LEU A 333 12.09 -9.17 -13.78
CA LEU A 333 11.85 -7.85 -13.24
C LEU A 333 11.00 -6.99 -14.20
N ARG A 334 9.94 -6.39 -13.68
CA ARG A 334 9.01 -5.51 -14.41
C ARG A 334 9.01 -4.09 -13.88
N HIS A 335 9.39 -3.90 -12.62
CA HIS A 335 9.35 -2.60 -11.98
C HIS A 335 10.59 -2.37 -11.11
N LEU A 336 11.27 -1.25 -11.32
CA LEU A 336 12.43 -0.83 -10.54
C LEU A 336 12.25 0.59 -10.01
N PHE A 337 12.29 0.73 -8.68
CA PHE A 337 12.18 2.01 -7.99
C PHE A 337 13.40 2.23 -7.09
N LEU A 338 14.19 3.26 -7.38
CA LEU A 338 15.40 3.61 -6.63
C LEU A 338 15.27 5.05 -6.14
N HIS A 339 14.64 5.21 -4.98
CA HIS A 339 14.35 6.53 -4.43
C HIS A 339 15.53 7.04 -3.61
N HIS A 340 16.11 8.16 -4.06
CA HIS A 340 17.29 8.80 -3.49
C HIS A 340 18.54 7.91 -3.47
N VAL A 341 18.60 6.95 -4.40
CA VAL A 341 19.78 6.13 -4.71
C VAL A 341 20.15 6.43 -6.16
N SER A 342 21.39 6.84 -6.39
CA SER A 342 21.84 7.27 -7.70
C SER A 342 22.41 6.09 -8.51
N VAL A 343 22.15 6.10 -9.82
CA VAL A 343 22.59 5.03 -10.74
C VAL A 343 23.28 5.64 -11.97
N PRO A 344 24.46 5.13 -12.36
CA PRO A 344 25.11 5.49 -13.62
C PRO A 344 24.32 4.98 -14.83
N LEU A 345 24.29 5.76 -15.92
CA LEU A 345 23.61 5.38 -17.17
C LEU A 345 24.08 4.01 -17.71
N ALA A 346 25.40 3.77 -17.70
CA ALA A 346 25.99 2.53 -18.19
C ALA A 346 25.44 1.27 -17.47
N GLN A 347 25.11 1.38 -16.18
CA GLN A 347 24.52 0.26 -15.45
C GLN A 347 23.07 -0.01 -15.87
N LEU A 348 22.31 1.04 -16.17
CA LEU A 348 20.94 0.90 -16.66
C LEU A 348 20.90 0.36 -18.10
N GLU A 349 21.86 0.74 -18.95
CA GLU A 349 22.01 0.16 -20.29
C GLU A 349 22.34 -1.33 -20.21
N ALA A 350 23.25 -1.73 -19.31
CA ALA A 350 23.53 -3.15 -19.06
C ALA A 350 22.31 -3.91 -18.50
N LEU A 351 21.50 -3.26 -17.65
CA LEU A 351 20.26 -3.82 -17.15
C LEU A 351 19.24 -4.03 -18.29
N ALA A 352 19.14 -3.11 -19.23
CA ALA A 352 18.21 -3.19 -20.35
C ALA A 352 18.42 -4.43 -21.23
N VAL A 353 19.67 -4.87 -21.40
CA VAL A 353 20.01 -6.10 -22.12
C VAL A 353 19.45 -7.34 -21.40
N ARG A 354 19.46 -7.34 -20.06
CA ARG A 354 19.02 -8.49 -19.24
C ARG A 354 17.53 -8.48 -18.95
N VAL A 355 16.93 -7.30 -18.89
CA VAL A 355 15.54 -7.09 -18.49
C VAL A 355 14.82 -6.21 -19.54
N PRO A 356 14.66 -6.68 -20.78
CA PRO A 356 14.03 -5.89 -21.85
C PRO A 356 12.52 -5.65 -21.61
N HIS A 357 11.91 -6.41 -20.70
CA HIS A 357 10.49 -6.37 -20.36
C HIS A 357 10.15 -5.42 -19.20
N LEU A 358 11.08 -4.55 -18.79
CA LEU A 358 10.84 -3.57 -17.75
C LEU A 358 9.72 -2.60 -18.17
N HIS A 359 8.68 -2.47 -17.34
CA HIS A 359 7.52 -1.63 -17.60
C HIS A 359 7.60 -0.28 -16.90
N GLU A 360 8.18 -0.22 -15.71
CA GLU A 360 8.29 1.00 -14.91
C GLU A 360 9.69 1.13 -14.32
N LEU A 361 10.26 2.32 -14.47
CA LEU A 361 11.57 2.68 -13.95
C LEU A 361 11.43 4.05 -13.26
N ASP A 362 11.87 4.16 -12.01
CA ASP A 362 11.94 5.43 -11.27
C ASP A 362 13.30 5.49 -10.59
N VAL A 363 14.19 6.34 -11.08
CA VAL A 363 15.60 6.38 -10.65
C VAL A 363 16.16 7.79 -10.68
N TYR A 364 17.15 8.04 -9.84
CA TYR A 364 17.97 9.25 -9.92
C TYR A 364 19.21 9.00 -10.78
N LEU A 365 19.21 9.55 -12.01
CA LEU A 365 20.34 9.50 -12.95
C LEU A 365 21.41 10.54 -12.58
N LEU A 366 22.67 10.11 -12.45
CA LEU A 366 23.80 10.99 -12.13
C LEU A 366 24.15 11.99 -13.25
N GLU A 367 23.95 11.58 -14.49
CA GLU A 367 24.35 12.30 -15.71
C GLU A 367 23.13 12.51 -16.62
N ALA A 368 22.05 13.04 -16.05
CA ALA A 368 20.78 13.19 -16.76
C ALA A 368 20.85 14.30 -17.82
N THR A 369 21.09 13.93 -19.07
CA THR A 369 20.86 14.77 -20.26
C THR A 369 19.65 14.29 -21.05
N THR A 370 19.04 15.14 -21.88
CA THR A 370 17.95 14.74 -22.78
C THR A 370 18.34 13.54 -23.66
N GLU A 371 19.59 13.50 -24.12
CA GLU A 371 20.12 12.39 -24.91
C GLU A 371 20.24 11.08 -24.09
N SER A 372 20.73 11.16 -22.85
CA SER A 372 20.82 10.01 -21.95
C SER A 372 19.44 9.38 -21.67
N VAL A 373 18.42 10.21 -21.48
CA VAL A 373 17.04 9.77 -21.26
C VAL A 373 16.48 9.13 -22.53
N GLN A 374 16.71 9.73 -23.71
CA GLN A 374 16.28 9.14 -24.97
C GLN A 374 16.94 7.79 -25.24
N ARG A 375 18.24 7.65 -24.97
CA ARG A 375 18.95 6.37 -25.06
C ARG A 375 18.33 5.32 -24.14
N LEU A 376 18.03 5.69 -22.90
CA LEU A 376 17.41 4.80 -21.92
C LEU A 376 16.01 4.33 -22.37
N VAL A 377 15.16 5.24 -22.84
CA VAL A 377 13.83 4.90 -23.37
C VAL A 377 13.93 3.95 -24.57
N ARG A 378 14.92 4.14 -25.45
CA ARG A 378 15.16 3.21 -26.58
C ARG A 378 15.67 1.86 -26.11
N ALA A 379 16.47 1.81 -25.05
CA ALA A 379 17.01 0.57 -24.50
C ALA A 379 15.94 -0.30 -23.84
N PHE A 380 14.87 0.30 -23.30
CA PHE A 380 13.74 -0.40 -22.69
C PHE A 380 12.46 -0.34 -23.56
N PRO A 381 12.29 -1.25 -24.54
CA PRO A 381 11.18 -1.18 -25.49
C PRO A 381 9.80 -1.38 -24.85
N ALA A 382 9.73 -2.03 -23.69
CA ALA A 382 8.49 -2.28 -22.96
C ALA A 382 8.12 -1.19 -21.94
N LEU A 383 8.93 -0.12 -21.82
CA LEU A 383 8.79 0.91 -20.80
C LEU A 383 7.51 1.73 -21.03
N ARG A 384 6.67 1.82 -19.99
CA ARG A 384 5.42 2.58 -19.98
C ARG A 384 5.52 3.85 -19.15
N ARG A 385 6.44 3.87 -18.18
CA ARG A 385 6.66 4.97 -17.25
C ARG A 385 8.15 5.05 -16.89
N LEU A 386 8.70 6.26 -17.01
CA LEU A 386 10.05 6.66 -16.57
C LEU A 386 9.94 7.82 -15.58
#